data_AF-A0A426ZK16-F1
#
_entry.id   AF-A0A426ZK16-F1
#
_cell.length_a   1.000
_cell.length_b   1.000
_cell.length_c   1.000
_cell.angle_alpha   90.00
_cell.angle_beta   90.00
_cell.angle_gamma   90.00
#
_symmetry.space_group_name_H-M   'P 1'
#
loop_
_entity.id
_entity.type
_entity.pdbx_description
1 polymer ?
#
loop_
_entity_poly.entity_id
_entity_poly.type
_entity_poly.pdbx_seq_one_letter_code
_entity_poly.pdbx_strand_id
1 'polypeptide(L)'
;MERLSAELASYKSRRKGLEQEVDILRYNLDGALDDRARLEGDVLSLIEATVLLKSELKAEGPKAVIAYKASRGFESGLEKIGRVSYEFGYRVALEQLHGKHPEIEVEQDRFTECPEETM
;
A
#
# COMPACT_ATOMS: atom_id res chain seq x y z
N MET A 1 45.68 22.32 59.08
CA MET A 1 44.39 21.70 59.45
C MET A 1 43.24 22.17 58.56
N GLU A 2 43.11 23.47 58.25
CA GLU A 2 41.99 24.04 57.47
C GLU A 2 41.83 23.52 56.02
N ARG A 3 42.93 23.24 55.32
CA ARG A 3 42.89 22.74 53.93
C ARG A 3 42.23 21.36 53.82
N LEU A 4 42.56 20.44 54.73
CA LEU A 4 42.00 19.09 54.76
C LEU A 4 40.50 19.11 55.07
N SER A 5 40.05 20.03 55.93
CA SER A 5 38.62 20.20 56.20
C SER A 5 37.84 20.75 55.00
N ALA A 6 38.45 21.67 54.24
CA ALA A 6 37.84 22.21 53.02
C ALA A 6 37.72 21.15 51.90
N GLU A 7 38.76 20.33 51.71
CA GLU A 7 38.75 19.22 50.74
C GLU A 7 37.71 18.16 51.11
N LEU A 8 37.59 17.80 52.40
CA LEU A 8 36.56 16.88 52.88
C LEU A 8 35.13 17.42 52.64
N ALA A 9 34.91 18.71 52.88
CA ALA A 9 33.62 19.35 52.64
C ALA A 9 33.24 19.36 51.15
N SER A 10 34.22 19.64 50.28
CA SER A 10 34.07 19.57 48.82
C SER A 10 33.71 18.16 48.36
N TYR A 11 34.43 17.13 48.84
CA TYR A 11 34.13 15.74 48.50
C TYR A 11 32.73 15.31 48.94
N LYS A 12 32.30 15.70 50.15
CA LYS A 12 30.94 15.43 50.64
C LYS A 12 29.88 16.09 49.77
N SER A 13 30.10 17.34 49.36
CA SER A 13 29.20 18.06 48.45
C SER A 13 29.10 17.35 47.10
N ARG A 14 30.24 16.99 46.50
CA ARG A 14 30.29 16.26 45.23
C ARG A 14 29.61 14.90 45.31
N ARG A 15 29.82 14.15 46.40
CA ARG A 15 29.17 12.85 46.62
C ARG A 15 27.65 12.99 46.67
N LYS A 16 27.14 14.00 47.38
CA LYS A 16 25.70 14.29 47.44
C LYS A 16 25.12 14.66 46.06
N GLY A 17 25.87 15.40 45.25
CA GLY A 17 25.48 15.70 43.87
C GLY A 17 25.38 14.44 43.00
N LEU A 18 26.37 13.56 43.08
CA LEU A 18 26.35 12.28 42.36
C LEU A 18 25.22 11.35 42.82
N GLU A 19 24.93 11.30 44.13
CA GLU A 19 23.80 10.54 44.67
C GLU A 19 22.47 11.00 44.05
N GLN A 20 22.25 12.33 43.97
CA GLN A 20 21.05 12.90 43.32
C GLN A 20 20.97 12.57 41.83
N GLU A 21 22.10 12.64 41.12
CA GLU A 21 22.15 12.31 39.70
C GLU A 21 21.83 10.83 39.44
N VAL A 22 22.33 9.92 40.30
CA VAL A 22 22.00 8.49 40.23
C VAL A 22 20.50 8.26 40.44
N ASP A 23 19.88 8.96 41.39
CA ASP A 23 18.44 8.82 41.66
C ASP A 23 17.60 9.30 40.46
N ILE A 24 17.99 10.40 39.82
CA ILE A 24 17.35 10.89 38.58
C ILE A 24 17.52 9.88 37.44
N LEU A 25 18.73 9.35 37.26
CA LEU A 25 19.00 8.37 36.21
C LEU A 25 18.19 7.08 36.41
N ARG A 26 18.02 6.64 37.66
CA ARG A 26 17.16 5.49 37.99
C ARG A 26 15.71 5.74 37.63
N TYR A 27 15.16 6.90 38.01
CA TYR A 27 13.80 7.26 37.67
C TYR A 27 13.58 7.29 36.15
N ASN A 28 14.50 7.89 35.40
CA ASN A 28 14.42 7.95 33.95
C ASN A 28 14.52 6.56 33.30
N LEU A 29 15.39 5.69 33.83
CA LEU A 29 15.52 4.32 33.34
C LEU A 29 14.25 3.51 33.57
N ASP A 30 13.63 3.66 34.75
CA ASP A 30 12.36 2.99 35.08
C ASP A 30 11.25 3.39 34.10
N GLY A 31 11.08 4.70 33.87
CA GLY A 31 10.11 5.20 32.88
C GLY A 31 10.41 4.71 31.46
N ALA A 32 11.68 4.65 31.06
CA ALA A 32 12.06 4.12 29.74
C ALA A 32 11.78 2.62 29.59
N LEU A 33 11.89 1.83 30.67
CA LEU A 33 11.53 0.42 30.67
C LEU A 33 10.01 0.22 30.59
N ASP A 34 9.23 1.06 31.27
CA ASP A 34 7.77 1.05 31.16
C ASP A 34 7.30 1.39 29.75
N ASP A 35 7.87 2.44 29.14
CA ASP A 35 7.56 2.82 27.76
C ASP A 35 7.93 1.71 26.77
N ARG A 36 9.06 1.04 26.99
CA ARG A 36 9.46 -0.12 26.21
C ARG A 36 8.45 -1.26 26.32
N ALA A 37 8.00 -1.60 27.53
CA ALA A 37 7.03 -2.67 27.74
C ALA A 37 5.69 -2.37 27.05
N ARG A 38 5.25 -1.10 27.08
CA ARG A 38 4.06 -0.66 26.34
C ARG A 38 4.24 -0.83 24.83
N LEU A 39 5.37 -0.38 24.29
CA LEU A 39 5.66 -0.51 22.85
C LEU A 39 5.73 -1.98 22.41
N GLU A 40 6.32 -2.86 23.23
CA GLU A 40 6.34 -4.30 22.94
C GLU A 40 4.92 -4.89 22.85
N GLY A 41 3.99 -4.46 23.72
CA GLY A 41 2.58 -4.82 23.65
C GLY A 41 1.87 -4.29 22.40
N ASP A 42 2.13 -3.03 22.02
CA ASP A 42 1.57 -2.43 20.81
C ASP A 42 2.07 -3.14 19.54
N VAL A 43 3.36 -3.47 19.48
CA VAL A 43 3.95 -4.22 18.37
C VAL A 43 3.33 -5.61 18.26
N LEU A 44 3.13 -6.31 19.39
CA LEU A 44 2.48 -7.61 19.38
C LEU A 44 1.04 -7.52 18.85
N SER A 45 0.28 -6.54 19.32
CA SER A 45 -1.09 -6.27 18.86
C SER A 45 -1.14 -5.96 17.35
N LEU A 46 -0.17 -5.20 16.85
CA LEU A 46 -0.05 -4.89 15.42
C LEU A 46 0.28 -6.15 14.60
N ILE A 47 1.16 -7.02 15.10
CA ILE A 47 1.48 -8.29 14.45
C ILE A 47 0.21 -9.15 14.34
N GLU A 48 -0.57 -9.27 15.41
CA GLU A 48 -1.84 -10.01 15.38
C GLU A 48 -2.82 -9.44 14.35
N ALA A 49 -3.02 -8.12 14.34
CA ALA A 49 -3.89 -7.45 13.38
C ALA A 49 -3.44 -7.67 11.92
N THR A 50 -2.13 -7.59 11.65
CA THR A 50 -1.59 -7.82 10.30
C THR A 50 -1.75 -9.28 9.85
N VAL A 51 -1.63 -10.24 10.76
CA VAL A 51 -1.88 -11.66 10.47
C VAL A 51 -3.36 -11.88 10.14
N LEU A 52 -4.27 -11.29 10.92
CA LEU A 52 -5.71 -11.37 10.67
C LEU A 52 -6.07 -10.78 9.30
N LEU A 53 -5.63 -9.55 9.00
CA LEU A 53 -5.87 -8.90 7.70
C LEU A 53 -5.31 -9.72 6.53
N LYS A 54 -4.12 -10.30 6.69
CA LYS A 54 -3.53 -11.19 5.67
C LYS A 54 -4.37 -12.43 5.44
N SER A 55 -4.96 -12.99 6.49
CA SER A 55 -5.84 -14.17 6.38
C SER A 55 -7.16 -13.82 5.70
N GLU A 56 -7.75 -12.67 6.03
CA GLU A 56 -8.99 -12.17 5.44
C GLU A 56 -8.79 -11.85 3.95
N LEU A 57 -7.70 -11.16 3.60
CA LEU A 57 -7.37 -10.87 2.21
C LEU A 57 -7.19 -12.14 1.37
N LYS A 58 -6.58 -13.19 1.95
CA LYS A 58 -6.45 -14.49 1.28
C LYS A 58 -7.79 -15.19 1.07
N ALA A 59 -8.74 -15.01 1.98
CA ALA A 59 -10.06 -15.63 1.91
C ALA A 59 -11.01 -14.85 0.98
N GLU A 60 -11.01 -13.53 1.09
CA GLU A 60 -11.99 -12.65 0.43
C GLU A 60 -11.49 -12.10 -0.89
N GLY A 61 -10.17 -11.90 -1.05
CA GLY A 61 -9.57 -11.42 -2.30
C GLY A 61 -10.00 -12.24 -3.52
N PRO A 62 -9.88 -13.58 -3.51
CA PRO A 62 -10.34 -14.41 -4.62
C PRO A 62 -11.84 -14.27 -4.90
N LYS A 63 -12.68 -14.14 -3.86
CA LYS A 63 -14.13 -13.98 -4.02
C LYS A 63 -14.47 -12.63 -4.66
N ALA A 64 -13.82 -11.55 -4.22
CA ALA A 64 -13.98 -10.23 -4.81
C ALA A 64 -13.59 -10.23 -6.29
N VAL A 65 -12.48 -10.89 -6.65
CA VAL A 65 -12.05 -11.05 -8.06
C VAL A 65 -13.07 -11.85 -8.87
N ILE A 66 -13.58 -12.96 -8.32
CA ILE A 66 -14.61 -13.78 -8.98
C ILE A 66 -15.89 -12.96 -9.19
N ALA A 67 -16.36 -12.25 -8.16
CA ALA A 67 -17.55 -11.40 -8.23
C ALA A 67 -17.38 -10.29 -9.26
N TYR A 68 -16.20 -9.64 -9.31
CA TYR A 68 -15.89 -8.65 -10.32
C TYR A 68 -15.91 -9.23 -11.74
N LYS A 69 -15.28 -10.39 -11.96
CA LYS A 69 -15.29 -11.07 -13.26
C LYS A 69 -16.69 -11.53 -13.70
N ALA A 70 -17.57 -11.82 -12.75
CA ALA A 70 -18.96 -12.16 -13.01
C ALA A 70 -19.86 -10.94 -13.19
N SER A 71 -19.35 -9.72 -12.99
CA SER A 71 -20.14 -8.50 -13.10
C SER A 71 -20.41 -8.13 -14.57
N ARG A 72 -21.60 -7.58 -14.82
CA ARG A 72 -21.99 -7.08 -16.16
C ARG A 72 -21.03 -6.03 -16.71
N GLY A 73 -20.45 -5.20 -15.84
CA GLY A 73 -19.48 -4.18 -16.26
C GLY A 73 -18.16 -4.77 -16.77
N PHE A 74 -17.74 -5.92 -16.22
CA PHE A 74 -16.59 -6.64 -16.73
C PHE A 74 -16.90 -7.25 -18.11
N GLU A 75 -18.05 -7.89 -18.26
CA GLU A 75 -18.51 -8.48 -19.53
C GLU A 75 -18.66 -7.43 -20.63
N SER A 76 -19.34 -6.31 -20.37
CA SER A 76 -19.49 -5.22 -21.34
C SER A 76 -18.15 -4.56 -21.68
N GLY A 77 -17.22 -4.50 -20.72
CA GLY A 77 -15.84 -4.07 -20.98
C GLY A 77 -15.13 -5.00 -21.96
N LEU A 78 -15.26 -6.32 -21.79
CA LEU A 78 -14.70 -7.30 -22.72
C LEU A 78 -15.34 -7.19 -24.12
N GLU A 79 -16.65 -7.01 -24.21
CA GLU A 79 -17.35 -6.81 -25.48
C GLU A 79 -16.85 -5.55 -26.21
N LYS A 80 -16.71 -4.43 -25.50
CA LYS A 80 -16.18 -3.18 -26.08
C LYS A 80 -14.75 -3.36 -26.59
N ILE A 81 -13.87 -4.02 -25.82
CA ILE A 81 -12.50 -4.33 -26.24
C ILE A 81 -12.49 -5.25 -27.47
N GLY A 82 -13.33 -6.28 -27.49
CA GLY A 82 -13.47 -7.20 -28.61
C GLY A 82 -13.91 -6.49 -29.90
N ARG A 83 -14.94 -5.64 -29.82
CA ARG A 83 -15.45 -4.84 -30.94
C ARG A 83 -14.37 -3.91 -31.49
N VAL A 84 -13.69 -3.15 -30.63
CA VAL A 84 -12.62 -2.22 -31.06
C VAL A 84 -11.47 -2.98 -31.72
N SER A 85 -11.08 -4.13 -31.17
CA SER A 85 -9.99 -4.96 -31.73
C SER A 85 -10.36 -5.53 -33.10
N TYR A 86 -11.60 -6.02 -33.24
CA TYR A 86 -12.11 -6.54 -34.51
C TYR A 86 -12.20 -5.44 -35.57
N GLU A 87 -12.78 -4.29 -35.22
CA GLU A 87 -12.92 -3.13 -36.11
C GLU A 87 -11.56 -2.65 -36.61
N PHE A 88 -10.58 -2.54 -35.72
CA PHE A 88 -9.21 -2.21 -36.09
C PHE A 88 -8.62 -3.23 -37.08
N GLY A 89 -8.74 -4.53 -36.79
CA GLY A 89 -8.25 -5.58 -37.67
C GLY A 89 -8.94 -5.58 -39.04
N TYR A 90 -10.24 -5.32 -39.07
CA TYR A 90 -11.03 -5.20 -40.30
C TYR A 90 -10.53 -4.05 -41.18
N ARG A 91 -10.37 -2.84 -40.61
CA ARG A 91 -9.87 -1.68 -41.34
C ARG A 91 -8.47 -1.93 -41.91
N VAL A 92 -7.58 -2.57 -41.14
CA VAL A 92 -6.25 -2.95 -41.61
C VAL A 92 -6.32 -3.93 -42.79
N ALA A 93 -7.17 -4.94 -42.71
CA ALA A 93 -7.34 -5.91 -43.80
C ALA A 93 -7.94 -5.26 -45.06
N LEU A 94 -8.88 -4.34 -44.89
CA LEU A 94 -9.51 -3.59 -45.99
C LEU A 94 -8.50 -2.72 -46.73
N GLU A 95 -7.67 -1.96 -46.02
CA GLU A 95 -6.59 -1.16 -46.61
C GLU A 95 -5.58 -2.04 -47.38
N GLN A 96 -5.24 -3.21 -46.84
CA GLN A 96 -4.34 -4.15 -47.54
C GLN A 96 -4.97 -4.72 -48.81
N LEU A 97 -6.28 -4.98 -48.81
CA LEU A 97 -7.02 -5.45 -49.97
C LEU A 97 -7.02 -4.40 -51.07
N HIS A 98 -7.39 -3.16 -50.75
CA HIS A 98 -7.40 -2.05 -51.69
C HIS A 98 -6.01 -1.76 -52.26
N GLY A 99 -4.95 -1.87 -51.45
CA GLY A 99 -3.57 -1.71 -51.92
C GLY A 99 -3.14 -2.76 -52.96
N LYS A 100 -3.73 -3.96 -52.95
CA LYS A 100 -3.42 -5.04 -53.91
C LYS A 100 -4.39 -5.11 -55.07
N HIS A 101 -5.66 -4.82 -54.82
CA HIS A 101 -6.76 -4.97 -55.77
C HIS A 101 -7.72 -3.76 -55.64
N PRO A 102 -7.38 -2.62 -56.26
CA PRO A 102 -8.15 -1.38 -56.14
C PRO A 102 -9.56 -1.47 -56.73
N GLU A 103 -9.83 -2.51 -57.52
CA GLU A 103 -11.04 -2.70 -58.32
C GLU A 103 -12.15 -3.46 -57.57
N ILE A 104 -11.85 -3.95 -56.36
CA ILE A 104 -12.80 -4.68 -55.52
C ILE A 104 -13.60 -3.67 -54.71
N GLU A 105 -14.90 -3.57 -54.99
CA GLU A 105 -15.84 -2.84 -54.15
C GLU A 105 -16.28 -3.71 -52.97
N VAL A 106 -16.07 -3.21 -51.76
CA VAL A 106 -16.61 -3.78 -50.52
C VAL A 106 -17.87 -2.99 -50.14
N GLU A 107 -18.94 -3.70 -49.80
CA GLU A 107 -20.19 -3.12 -49.28
C GLU A 107 -19.90 -2.24 -48.05
N GLN A 108 -20.68 -1.17 -47.84
CA GLN A 108 -20.42 -0.12 -46.84
C GLN A 108 -19.91 -0.67 -45.50
N ASP A 109 -18.82 -0.06 -45.01
CA ASP A 109 -18.22 -0.43 -43.73
C ASP A 109 -19.22 -0.20 -42.59
N ARG A 110 -19.71 -1.30 -42.03
CA ARG A 110 -20.69 -1.36 -40.94
C ARG A 110 -20.22 -0.71 -39.63
N PHE A 111 -18.93 -0.35 -39.54
CA PHE A 111 -18.34 0.33 -38.38
C PHE A 111 -18.23 1.85 -38.54
N THR A 112 -18.67 2.41 -39.67
CA THR A 112 -18.68 3.87 -39.89
C THR A 112 -19.75 4.61 -39.08
N GLU A 113 -20.77 3.90 -38.59
CA GLU A 113 -21.76 4.43 -37.66
C GLU A 113 -21.24 4.27 -36.21
N CYS A 114 -20.91 5.40 -35.56
CA CYS A 114 -20.62 5.42 -34.12
C CYS A 114 -21.83 4.91 -33.33
N PRO A 115 -21.69 3.87 -32.49
CA PRO A 115 -22.75 3.54 -31.55
C PRO A 115 -22.81 4.65 -30.49
N GLU A 116 -23.96 5.30 -30.35
CA GLU A 116 -24.20 6.26 -29.27
C GLU A 116 -23.93 5.59 -27.92
N GLU A 117 -23.03 6.17 -27.13
CA GLU A 117 -22.79 5.71 -25.76
C GLU A 117 -24.09 5.89 -24.96
N THR A 118 -24.84 4.81 -24.80
CA THR A 118 -26.01 4.80 -23.92
C THR A 118 -25.50 4.76 -22.49
N MET A 119 -25.48 5.95 -21.86
CA MET A 119 -25.19 6.16 -20.45
C MET A 119 -26.24 5.53 -19.53
#